data_AF-A0A0C2YJ52-F1
#
_entry.id   AF-A0A0C2YJ52-F1
#
_cell.length_a   1.000
_cell.length_b   1.000
_cell.length_c   1.000
_cell.angle_alpha   90.00
_cell.angle_beta   90.00
_cell.angle_gamma   90.00
#
_symmetry.space_group_name_H-M   'P 1'
#
loop_
_entity.id
_entity.type
_entity.pdbx_description
1 polymer ?
#
loop_
_entity_poly.entity_id
_entity_poly.type
_entity_poly.pdbx_seq_one_letter_code
_entity_poly.pdbx_strand_id
1 'polypeptide(L)' 'MKYRWDEFNQLRDILEAEINGHHFDRQQARNLALTVASRHPGCAQTMHRIAERMEDGARH' A
#
# COMPACT_ATOMS: atom_id res chain seq x y z
N MET A 1 -7.59 8.87 -19.39
CA MET A 1 -6.70 8.03 -18.56
C MET A 1 -6.90 8.41 -17.09
N LYS A 2 -7.82 7.75 -16.37
CA LYS A 2 -8.17 8.08 -14.97
C LYS A 2 -7.73 7.03 -13.94
N TYR A 3 -7.42 5.81 -14.39
CA TYR A 3 -7.08 4.69 -13.51
C TYR A 3 -5.70 4.76 -12.84
N ARG A 4 -4.74 5.50 -13.43
CA ARG A 4 -3.33 5.50 -12.97
C ARG A 4 -3.13 6.11 -11.58
N TRP A 5 -4.07 6.90 -11.08
CA TRP A 5 -3.96 7.60 -9.80
C TRP A 5 -4.80 6.97 -8.68
N ASP A 6 -5.73 6.09 -9.01
CA ASP A 6 -6.69 5.56 -8.03
C ASP A 6 -5.99 4.66 -7.00
N GLU A 7 -5.12 3.77 -7.46
CA GLU A 7 -4.35 2.84 -6.62
C GLU A 7 -3.33 3.60 -5.73
N PHE A 8 -2.74 4.69 -6.23
CA PHE A 8 -1.85 5.53 -5.43
C PHE A 8 -2.63 6.35 -4.39
N ASN A 9 -3.81 6.85 -4.73
CA ASN A 9 -4.67 7.56 -3.78
C ASN A 9 -5.16 6.61 -2.69
N GLN A 10 -5.59 5.40 -3.05
CA GLN A 10 -5.98 4.37 -2.09
C GLN A 10 -4.82 4.00 -1.15
N LEU A 11 -3.59 3.85 -1.69
CA LEU A 11 -2.43 3.58 -0.85
C LEU A 11 -2.10 4.75 0.08
N ARG A 12 -2.23 5.99 -0.42
CA ARG A 12 -2.07 7.21 0.39
C ARG A 12 -3.06 7.24 1.54
N ASP A 13 -4.36 7.07 1.27
CA ASP A 13 -5.42 7.09 2.29
C ASP A 13 -5.18 6.02 3.38
N ILE A 14 -4.72 4.83 2.98
CA ILE A 14 -4.36 3.76 3.93
C ILE A 14 -3.17 4.17 4.83
N LEU A 15 -2.12 4.75 4.25
CA LEU A 15 -0.95 5.21 5.00
C LEU A 15 -1.29 6.39 5.92
N GLU A 16 -2.16 7.30 5.47
CA GLU A 16 -2.67 8.39 6.29
C GLU A 16 -3.51 7.87 7.46
N ALA A 17 -4.37 6.87 7.23
CA ALA A 17 -5.13 6.22 8.29
C ALA A 17 -4.19 5.60 9.33
N GLU A 18 -3.13 4.92 8.91
CA GLU A 18 -2.12 4.37 9.82
C GLU A 18 -1.43 5.45 10.66
N ILE A 19 -0.99 6.55 10.05
CA ILE A 19 -0.32 7.66 10.76
C ILE A 19 -1.24 8.26 11.83
N ASN A 20 -2.54 8.35 11.53
CA ASN A 20 -3.55 8.86 12.46
C ASN A 20 -3.96 7.82 13.53
N GLY A 21 -3.40 6.60 13.50
CA GLY A 21 -3.76 5.52 14.42
C GLY A 21 -5.16 4.95 14.17
N HIS A 22 -5.74 5.20 12.99
CA HIS A 22 -7.02 4.62 12.61
C HIS A 22 -6.85 3.15 12.23
N HIS A 23 -7.92 2.38 12.41
CA HIS A 23 -7.94 0.99 11.96
C HIS A 23 -7.98 0.94 10.43
N PHE A 24 -7.08 0.17 9.82
CA PHE A 24 -7.03 -0.05 8.38
C PHE A 24 -6.71 -1.52 8.09
N ASP A 25 -7.11 -1.99 6.91
CA ASP A 25 -6.85 -3.35 6.50
C ASP A 25 -5.42 -3.48 5.94
N ARG A 26 -4.53 -4.04 6.77
CA ARG A 26 -3.13 -4.29 6.41
C ARG A 26 -2.98 -5.26 5.25
N GLN A 27 -3.87 -6.25 5.14
CA GLN A 27 -3.83 -7.23 4.05
C GLN A 27 -4.22 -6.58 2.73
N GLN A 28 -5.26 -5.74 2.74
CA GLN A 28 -5.64 -4.92 1.59
C GLN A 28 -4.50 -3.97 1.20
N ALA A 29 -3.88 -3.28 2.16
CA ALA A 29 -2.74 -2.39 1.94
C ALA A 29 -1.57 -3.09 1.23
N ARG A 30 -1.23 -4.29 1.69
CA ARG A 30 -0.19 -5.13 1.08
C ARG A 30 -0.53 -5.48 -0.37
N ASN A 31 -1.74 -5.98 -0.62
CA ASN A 31 -2.16 -6.38 -1.96
C ASN A 31 -2.13 -5.19 -2.94
N LEU A 32 -2.54 -4.02 -2.46
CA LEU A 32 -2.50 -2.79 -3.23
C LEU A 32 -1.06 -2.37 -3.56
N ALA A 33 -0.16 -2.39 -2.58
CA ALA A 33 1.26 -2.09 -2.79
C ALA A 33 1.91 -3.03 -3.81
N LEU A 34 1.64 -4.34 -3.74
CA LEU A 34 2.14 -5.32 -4.73
C LEU A 34 1.58 -5.07 -6.13
N THR A 35 0.31 -4.69 -6.23
CA THR A 35 -0.32 -4.35 -7.51
C THR A 35 0.34 -3.11 -8.14
N VAL A 36 0.58 -2.08 -7.34
CA VAL A 36 1.29 -0.86 -7.77
C VAL A 36 2.73 -1.20 -8.19
N ALA A 37 3.43 -2.04 -7.44
CA ALA A 37 4.80 -2.47 -7.77
C ALA A 37 4.88 -3.16 -9.14
N SER A 38 3.92 -4.05 -9.42
CA SER A 38 3.84 -4.78 -10.69
C SER A 38 3.57 -3.85 -11.88
N ARG A 39 2.73 -2.82 -11.70
CA ARG A 39 2.37 -1.86 -12.75
C ARG A 39 3.39 -0.73 -12.93
N HIS A 40 4.16 -0.42 -11.88
CA HIS A 40 5.07 0.72 -11.83
C HIS A 40 6.46 0.29 -11.33
N PRO A 41 7.32 -0.23 -12.22
CA PRO A 41 8.65 -0.72 -11.85
C PRO A 41 9.54 0.36 -11.23
N GLY A 42 9.34 1.64 -11.58
CA GLY A 42 10.10 2.77 -11.01
C GLY A 42 9.91 2.99 -9.51
N CYS A 43 8.81 2.51 -8.93
CA CYS A 43 8.56 2.55 -7.49
C CYS A 43 8.39 1.17 -6.85
N ALA A 44 8.66 0.09 -7.59
CA ALA A 44 8.44 -1.28 -7.13
C ALA A 44 9.21 -1.61 -5.85
N GLN A 45 10.47 -1.16 -5.74
CA GLN A 45 11.27 -1.39 -4.53
C GLN A 45 10.65 -0.75 -3.29
N THR A 46 10.16 0.49 -3.40
CA THR A 46 9.47 1.16 -2.29
C THR A 46 8.16 0.45 -1.94
N MET A 47 7.39 0.06 -2.95
CA MET A 47 6.13 -0.65 -2.75
C MET A 47 6.32 -2.03 -2.11
N HIS A 48 7.39 -2.75 -2.44
CA HIS A 48 7.71 -4.03 -1.80
C HIS A 48 8.02 -3.85 -0.31
N ARG A 49 8.80 -2.82 0.06
CA ARG A 49 9.04 -2.52 1.49
C ARG A 49 7.77 -2.21 2.25
N ILE A 50 6.83 -1.48 1.62
CA ILE A 50 5.51 -1.22 2.21
C ILE A 50 4.76 -2.54 2.39
N ALA A 51 4.73 -3.40 1.37
CA ALA A 51 4.07 -4.70 1.44
C ALA A 51 4.65 -5.60 2.54
N GLU A 52 5.98 -5.63 2.70
CA GLU A 52 6.67 -6.35 3.77
C GLU A 52 6.29 -5.81 5.16
N ARG A 53 6.27 -4.48 5.32
CA ARG A 53 5.87 -3.86 6.60
C ARG A 53 4.42 -4.19 6.96
N MET A 54 3.52 -4.20 5.99
CA MET A 54 2.10 -4.52 6.20
C MET A 54 1.89 -6.01 6.51
N GLU A 55 2.75 -6.90 6.01
CA GLU A 55 2.74 -8.33 6.37
C GLU A 55 3.21 -8.55 7.82
N ASP A 56 4.28 -7.88 8.24
CA ASP A 56 4.82 -8.02 9.60
C ASP A 56 3.83 -7.51 10.67
N GLY A 57 3.17 -6.38 10.39
CA GLY A 57 2.13 -5.84 11.27
C GLY A 57 0.82 -6.63 11.32
N ALA A 58 0.61 -7.63 10.46
CA ALA A 58 -0.59 -8.48 10.49
C ALA A 58 -0.44 -9.72 11.41
N ARG A 59 0.77 -9.97 11.94
CA ARG A 59 1.08 -11.13 12.80
C ARG A 59 0.99 -10.83 14.31
N HIS A 60 0.58 -9.63 14.71
CA HIS A 60 0.38 -9.20 16.09
C HIS A 60 -1.06 -8.77 16.32
#